data_AF-A0A7R9YJ85-F1
#
_entry.id   AF-A0A7R9YJ85-F1
#
_cell.length_a   1.000
_cell.length_b   1.000
_cell.length_c   1.000
_cell.angle_alpha   90.00
_cell.angle_beta   90.00
_cell.angle_gamma   90.00
#
_symmetry.space_group_name_H-M   'P 1'
#
loop_
_entity.id
_entity.type
_entity.pdbx_description
1 polymer ?
#
loop_
_entity_poly.entity_id
_entity_poly.type
_entity_poly.pdbx_seq_one_letter_code
_entity_poly.pdbx_strand_id
1 'polypeptide(L)'
;GALIAIPPLASTDAPPAWPLPDAELRATVMYSLESFPFAGRQCLAPLEQSDLAAWIDALSEGLSFESADAQLLRELAGAVRLAPRNNLCFRDWAPLLRALRQSGFGAPHNLGDKSSACARGTHSLTCTLWVAFHTLLASSTRETAPRRLGAIHGFIRSFFACHECVSHFAHMAAELDEWLGTSPPPSKRDVVL
;
A
#
# COMPACT_ATOMS: atom_id res chain seq x y z
N GLY A 1 33.19 -34.68 -20.76
CA GLY A 1 32.28 -33.68 -21.31
C GLY A 1 30.87 -34.23 -21.29
N ALA A 2 30.04 -33.75 -20.38
CA ALA A 2 28.60 -33.98 -20.38
C ALA A 2 27.97 -32.61 -20.09
N LEU A 3 27.48 -31.95 -21.14
CA LEU A 3 26.71 -30.71 -21.01
C LEU A 3 25.33 -31.11 -20.49
N ILE A 4 25.01 -30.68 -19.27
CA ILE A 4 23.67 -30.77 -18.72
C ILE A 4 22.80 -29.83 -19.56
N ALA A 5 21.90 -30.41 -20.34
CA ALA A 5 20.90 -29.64 -21.07
C ALA A 5 19.91 -29.06 -20.06
N ILE A 6 19.96 -27.73 -19.88
CA ILE A 6 18.93 -26.98 -19.15
C ILE A 6 17.68 -27.00 -20.03
N PRO A 7 16.55 -27.57 -19.57
CA PRO A 7 15.32 -27.54 -20.35
C PRO A 7 14.87 -26.07 -20.52
N PRO A 8 14.35 -25.69 -21.69
CA PRO A 8 13.81 -24.35 -21.88
C PRO A 8 12.65 -24.15 -20.89
N LEU A 9 12.68 -23.06 -20.14
CA LEU A 9 11.52 -22.57 -19.41
C LEU A 9 10.42 -22.35 -20.45
N ALA A 10 9.44 -23.25 -20.48
CA ALA A 10 8.25 -23.06 -21.28
C ALA A 10 7.53 -21.80 -20.76
N SER A 11 7.75 -20.66 -21.43
CA SER A 11 6.99 -19.43 -21.18
C SER A 11 5.58 -19.65 -21.71
N THR A 12 4.72 -20.16 -20.84
CA THR A 12 3.26 -20.07 -21.01
C THR A 12 2.70 -18.85 -20.28
N ASP A 13 3.57 -17.90 -19.92
CA ASP A 13 3.26 -16.70 -19.17
C ASP A 13 2.37 -15.77 -20.02
N ALA A 14 1.06 -15.95 -19.92
CA ALA A 14 0.17 -14.82 -20.12
C ALA A 14 0.66 -13.71 -19.15
N PRO A 15 0.83 -12.46 -19.62
CA PRO A 15 1.22 -11.37 -18.74
C PRO A 15 0.23 -11.29 -17.58
N PRO A 16 0.69 -10.90 -16.38
CA PRO A 16 -0.22 -10.69 -15.25
C PRO A 16 -1.37 -9.80 -15.70
N ALA A 17 -2.60 -10.18 -15.35
CA ALA A 17 -3.77 -9.41 -15.72
C ALA A 17 -3.63 -8.01 -15.11
N TRP A 18 -3.35 -7.03 -15.97
CA TRP A 18 -3.24 -5.63 -15.62
C TRP A 18 -4.31 -4.84 -16.38
N PRO A 19 -5.17 -4.07 -15.68
CA PRO A 19 -5.22 -3.90 -14.23
C PRO A 19 -5.72 -5.16 -13.50
N LEU A 20 -5.47 -5.24 -12.18
CA LEU A 20 -6.03 -6.28 -11.33
C LEU A 20 -7.56 -6.30 -11.41
N PRO A 21 -8.20 -7.48 -11.40
CA PRO A 21 -9.65 -7.57 -11.22
C PRO A 21 -10.10 -6.88 -9.93
N ASP A 22 -11.27 -6.24 -9.94
CA ASP A 22 -11.81 -5.51 -8.78
C ASP A 22 -11.85 -6.34 -7.49
N ALA A 23 -12.16 -7.64 -7.60
CA ALA A 23 -12.16 -8.53 -6.45
C ALA A 23 -10.77 -8.68 -5.82
N GLU A 24 -9.72 -8.74 -6.63
CA GLU A 24 -8.33 -8.79 -6.18
C GLU A 24 -7.88 -7.44 -5.60
N LEU A 25 -8.27 -6.32 -6.22
CA LEU A 25 -8.00 -4.98 -5.67
C LEU A 25 -8.66 -4.79 -4.31
N ARG A 26 -9.95 -5.10 -4.18
CA ARG A 26 -10.68 -5.01 -2.91
C ARG A 26 -10.05 -5.88 -1.83
N ALA A 27 -9.65 -7.10 -2.17
CA ALA A 27 -8.99 -8.00 -1.23
C ALA A 27 -7.59 -7.48 -0.84
N THR A 28 -6.82 -6.95 -1.78
CA THR A 28 -5.51 -6.32 -1.53
C THR A 28 -5.66 -5.15 -0.56
N VAL A 29 -6.64 -4.28 -0.79
CA VAL A 29 -6.94 -3.16 0.11
C VAL A 29 -7.31 -3.67 1.50
N MET A 30 -8.26 -4.60 1.61
CA MET A 30 -8.65 -5.14 2.91
C MET A 30 -7.49 -5.78 3.65
N TYR A 31 -6.67 -6.57 2.97
CA TYR A 31 -5.50 -7.17 3.59
C TYR A 31 -4.52 -6.08 4.07
N SER A 32 -4.29 -5.04 3.26
CA SER A 32 -3.42 -3.92 3.64
C SER A 32 -3.90 -3.23 4.92
N LEU A 33 -5.21 -3.13 5.11
CA LEU A 33 -5.84 -2.48 6.27
C LEU A 33 -5.88 -3.38 7.51
N GLU A 34 -5.95 -4.69 7.33
CA GLU A 34 -6.05 -5.65 8.44
C GLU A 34 -4.70 -6.02 9.02
N SER A 35 -3.72 -6.24 8.15
CA SER A 35 -2.48 -6.92 8.54
C SER A 35 -1.37 -5.96 8.95
N PHE A 36 -1.39 -4.72 8.45
CA PHE A 36 -0.26 -3.80 8.60
C PHE A 36 -0.43 -2.80 9.76
N PRO A 37 -1.54 -2.05 9.90
CA PRO A 37 -1.59 -0.92 10.83
C PRO A 37 -1.32 -1.30 12.28
N PHE A 38 -1.86 -2.44 12.74
CA PHE A 38 -1.76 -2.87 14.13
C PHE A 38 -0.86 -4.09 14.35
N ALA A 39 0.02 -4.42 13.40
CA ALA A 39 0.98 -5.51 13.55
C ALA A 39 1.86 -5.28 14.80
N GLY A 40 1.61 -6.04 15.87
CA GLY A 40 2.36 -5.97 17.13
C GLY A 40 2.13 -4.71 17.98
N ARG A 41 1.11 -3.89 17.69
CA ARG A 41 0.88 -2.62 18.41
C ARG A 41 -0.58 -2.41 18.82
N GLN A 42 -0.80 -1.70 19.92
CA GLN A 42 -2.15 -1.40 20.43
C GLN A 42 -2.73 -0.09 19.89
N CYS A 43 -1.88 0.91 19.65
CA CYS A 43 -2.29 2.23 19.16
C CYS A 43 -1.25 2.77 18.17
N LEU A 44 -1.71 3.57 17.21
CA LEU A 44 -0.88 4.26 16.22
C LEU A 44 -0.39 5.60 16.76
N ALA A 45 0.89 5.91 16.58
CA ALA A 45 1.37 7.27 16.81
C ALA A 45 0.66 8.27 15.85
N PRO A 46 0.63 9.58 16.15
CA PRO A 46 -0.11 10.56 15.33
C PRO A 46 0.35 10.59 13.86
N LEU A 47 1.64 10.39 13.62
CA LEU A 47 2.20 10.34 12.28
C LEU A 47 1.78 9.08 11.51
N GLU A 48 1.75 7.93 12.18
CA GLU A 48 1.28 6.67 11.59
C GLU A 48 -0.21 6.74 11.27
N GLN A 49 -1.00 7.34 12.16
CA GLN A 49 -2.43 7.60 11.90
C GLN A 49 -2.63 8.53 10.70
N SER A 50 -1.80 9.57 10.55
CA SER A 50 -1.81 10.45 9.38
C SER A 50 -1.45 9.69 8.09
N ASP A 51 -0.41 8.85 8.14
CA ASP A 51 0.03 8.04 7.00
C ASP A 51 -1.05 7.02 6.60
N LEU A 52 -1.73 6.39 7.56
CA LEU A 52 -2.85 5.49 7.29
C LEU A 52 -4.01 6.22 6.60
N ALA A 53 -4.39 7.40 7.07
CA ALA A 53 -5.44 8.18 6.43
C ALA A 53 -5.06 8.59 5.00
N ALA A 54 -3.81 9.01 4.77
CA ALA A 54 -3.32 9.36 3.45
C ALA A 54 -3.30 8.16 2.49
N TRP A 55 -2.94 6.97 3.00
CA TRP A 55 -2.99 5.73 2.25
C TRP A 55 -4.42 5.38 1.81
N ILE A 56 -5.40 5.47 2.72
CA ILE A 56 -6.80 5.15 2.42
C ILE A 56 -7.38 6.14 1.40
N ASP A 57 -7.07 7.43 1.52
CA ASP A 57 -7.46 8.43 0.53
C ASP A 57 -6.90 8.10 -0.86
N ALA A 58 -5.60 7.79 -0.94
CA ALA A 58 -4.95 7.45 -2.20
C ALA A 58 -5.62 6.24 -2.88
N LEU A 59 -5.97 5.21 -2.10
CA LEU A 59 -6.73 4.05 -2.56
C LEU A 59 -8.11 4.43 -3.07
N SER A 60 -8.82 5.31 -2.37
CA SER A 60 -10.18 5.75 -2.73
C SER A 60 -10.24 6.59 -4.01
N GLU A 61 -9.14 7.28 -4.36
CA GLU A 61 -9.05 8.19 -5.50
C GLU A 61 -8.35 7.56 -6.71
N GLY A 62 -7.41 6.64 -6.49
CA GLY A 62 -6.49 6.16 -7.51
C GLY A 62 -6.78 4.77 -8.05
N LEU A 63 -7.63 4.00 -7.37
CA LEU A 63 -8.11 2.72 -7.87
C LEU A 63 -9.48 2.91 -8.52
N SER A 64 -9.72 2.22 -9.64
CA SER A 64 -10.98 2.26 -10.41
C SER A 64 -12.09 1.49 -9.70
N PHE A 65 -12.38 1.84 -8.45
CA PHE A 65 -13.48 1.27 -7.69
C PHE A 65 -14.82 1.85 -8.16
N GLU A 66 -15.88 1.05 -7.97
CA GLU A 66 -17.26 1.54 -8.02
C GLU A 66 -17.44 2.74 -7.06
N SER A 67 -18.32 3.67 -7.43
CA SER A 67 -18.51 4.92 -6.66
C SER A 67 -18.84 4.69 -5.18
N ALA A 68 -19.56 3.59 -4.87
CA ALA A 68 -19.90 3.18 -3.52
C ALA A 68 -18.66 2.72 -2.71
N ASP A 69 -17.76 1.95 -3.31
CA ASP A 69 -16.54 1.48 -2.67
C ASP A 69 -15.58 2.64 -2.37
N ALA A 70 -15.40 3.54 -3.34
CA ALA A 70 -14.60 4.73 -3.16
C ALA A 70 -15.16 5.61 -2.02
N GLN A 71 -16.50 5.69 -1.89
CA GLN A 71 -17.15 6.42 -0.80
C GLN A 71 -16.91 5.79 0.56
N LEU A 72 -17.03 4.45 0.67
CA LEU A 72 -16.72 3.72 1.90
C LEU A 72 -15.28 3.96 2.37
N LEU A 73 -14.32 3.97 1.44
CA LEU A 73 -12.91 4.25 1.76
C LEU A 73 -12.70 5.70 2.21
N ARG A 74 -13.35 6.69 1.56
CA ARG A 74 -13.28 8.09 2.01
C ARG A 74 -13.85 8.29 3.41
N GLU A 75 -14.96 7.63 3.72
CA GLU A 75 -15.56 7.65 5.06
C GLU A 75 -14.64 7.02 6.10
N LEU A 76 -13.99 5.89 5.76
CA LEU A 76 -12.99 5.27 6.61
C LEU A 76 -11.80 6.20 6.87
N ALA A 77 -11.26 6.86 5.85
CA ALA A 77 -10.17 7.82 6.01
C ALA A 77 -10.58 9.01 6.90
N GLY A 78 -11.80 9.51 6.73
CA GLY A 78 -12.40 10.52 7.61
C GLY A 78 -12.46 10.05 9.07
N ALA A 79 -12.94 8.83 9.31
CA ALA A 79 -12.99 8.25 10.64
C ALA A 79 -11.60 8.09 11.27
N VAL A 80 -10.59 7.68 10.49
CA VAL A 80 -9.19 7.59 10.95
C VAL A 80 -8.66 8.97 11.35
N ARG A 81 -8.96 10.04 10.60
CA ARG A 81 -8.54 11.42 10.94
C ARG A 81 -9.23 11.97 12.18
N LEU A 82 -10.51 11.66 12.35
CA LEU A 82 -11.34 12.15 13.44
C LEU A 82 -11.17 11.35 14.74
N ALA A 83 -10.51 10.19 14.68
CA ALA A 83 -10.17 9.43 15.88
C ALA A 83 -9.39 10.31 16.88
N PRO A 84 -9.60 10.13 18.19
CA PRO A 84 -9.10 11.05 19.22
C PRO A 84 -7.63 11.42 19.03
N ARG A 85 -7.30 12.69 19.25
CA ARG A 85 -5.97 13.29 19.01
C ARG A 85 -4.78 12.63 19.72
N ASN A 86 -5.04 11.62 20.56
CA ASN A 86 -4.04 10.92 21.38
C ASN A 86 -3.82 9.45 20.96
N ASN A 87 -4.07 9.11 19.68
CA ASN A 87 -3.77 7.84 18.98
C ASN A 87 -5.01 7.02 18.60
N LEU A 88 -5.12 6.62 17.32
CA LEU A 88 -6.05 5.58 16.89
C LEU A 88 -5.63 4.24 17.50
N CYS A 89 -6.47 3.64 18.34
CA CYS A 89 -6.20 2.34 18.95
C CYS A 89 -6.95 1.20 18.26
N PHE A 90 -6.46 -0.04 18.43
CA PHE A 90 -7.05 -1.22 17.82
C PHE A 90 -8.53 -1.40 18.17
N ARG A 91 -8.92 -1.03 19.40
CA ARG A 91 -10.33 -1.07 19.86
C ARG A 91 -11.25 -0.17 19.04
N ASP A 92 -10.71 0.93 18.50
CA ASP A 92 -11.44 1.94 17.71
C ASP A 92 -11.36 1.59 16.21
N TRP A 93 -10.25 0.98 15.79
CA TRP A 93 -10.03 0.49 14.43
C TRP A 93 -10.86 -0.75 14.07
N ALA A 94 -10.92 -1.74 14.97
CA ALA A 94 -11.58 -3.01 14.70
C ALA A 94 -13.08 -2.88 14.35
N PRO A 95 -13.88 -2.01 15.00
CA PRO A 95 -15.24 -1.71 14.56
C PRO A 95 -15.33 -1.14 13.14
N LEU A 96 -14.42 -0.24 12.76
CA LEU A 96 -14.39 0.36 11.43
C LEU A 96 -14.12 -0.69 10.34
N LEU A 97 -13.15 -1.57 10.57
CA LEU A 97 -12.88 -2.70 9.66
C LEU A 97 -14.03 -3.68 9.55
N ARG A 98 -14.71 -3.98 10.67
CA ARG A 98 -15.90 -4.84 10.64
C ARG A 98 -17.02 -4.23 9.82
N ALA A 99 -17.28 -2.93 9.97
CA ALA A 99 -18.28 -2.21 9.18
C ALA A 99 -17.94 -2.25 7.69
N LEU A 100 -16.67 -2.02 7.32
CA LEU A 100 -16.21 -2.12 5.94
C LEU A 100 -16.38 -3.54 5.36
N ARG A 101 -16.10 -4.59 6.13
CA ARG A 101 -16.40 -5.96 5.68
C ARG A 101 -17.89 -6.23 5.50
N GLN A 102 -18.71 -5.72 6.41
CA GLN A 102 -20.16 -5.94 6.40
C GLN A 102 -20.85 -5.24 5.23
N SER A 103 -20.25 -4.20 4.65
CA SER A 103 -20.74 -3.60 3.40
C SER A 103 -20.47 -4.47 2.17
N GLY A 104 -19.71 -5.56 2.31
CA GLY A 104 -19.30 -6.44 1.21
C GLY A 104 -17.95 -6.07 0.59
N PHE A 105 -17.29 -5.01 1.08
CA PHE A 105 -15.96 -4.64 0.60
C PHE A 105 -14.93 -5.71 0.97
N GLY A 106 -14.20 -6.19 -0.04
CA GLY A 106 -13.14 -7.21 0.12
C GLY A 106 -13.63 -8.54 0.71
N ALA A 107 -14.81 -9.01 0.28
CA ALA A 107 -15.27 -10.39 0.50
C ALA A 107 -14.12 -11.40 0.30
N PRO A 108 -14.06 -12.49 1.09
CA PRO A 108 -12.87 -13.34 1.19
C PRO A 108 -12.43 -13.83 -0.19
N HIS A 109 -11.36 -13.22 -0.69
CA HIS A 109 -10.68 -13.62 -1.90
C HIS A 109 -9.32 -14.17 -1.51
N ASN A 110 -9.02 -15.37 -1.99
CA ASN A 110 -7.74 -16.02 -1.69
C ASN A 110 -6.64 -15.35 -2.51
N LEU A 111 -6.04 -14.29 -1.97
CA LEU A 111 -4.86 -13.65 -2.56
C LEU A 111 -3.69 -14.62 -2.70
N GLY A 112 -3.59 -15.61 -1.79
CA GLY A 112 -2.58 -16.67 -1.70
C GLY A 112 -2.17 -17.31 -3.05
N ASP A 113 -3.04 -18.18 -3.58
CA ASP A 113 -2.73 -19.05 -4.73
C ASP A 113 -3.53 -18.70 -5.99
N LYS A 114 -4.40 -17.69 -5.93
CA LYS A 114 -5.39 -17.42 -6.99
C LYS A 114 -5.35 -15.99 -7.54
N SER A 115 -4.43 -15.14 -7.08
CA SER A 115 -4.26 -13.82 -7.70
C SER A 115 -3.81 -13.98 -9.16
N SER A 116 -4.58 -13.43 -10.10
CA SER A 116 -4.28 -13.48 -11.54
C SER A 116 -2.96 -12.80 -11.89
N ALA A 117 -2.52 -11.81 -11.11
CA ALA A 117 -1.22 -11.16 -11.31
C ALA A 117 -0.08 -11.78 -10.49
N CYS A 118 -0.39 -12.48 -9.40
CA CYS A 118 0.57 -12.85 -8.36
C CYS A 118 0.54 -14.35 -8.00
N ALA A 119 0.07 -15.22 -8.90
CA ALA A 119 -0.17 -16.67 -8.71
C ALA A 119 1.06 -17.54 -8.39
N ARG A 120 2.20 -16.97 -7.97
CA ARG A 120 3.46 -17.71 -7.77
C ARG A 120 3.94 -17.59 -6.32
N GLY A 121 3.45 -18.49 -5.45
CA GLY A 121 4.07 -18.82 -4.15
C GLY A 121 3.81 -17.84 -3.00
N THR A 122 4.74 -17.83 -2.02
CA THR A 122 4.63 -17.19 -0.69
C THR A 122 4.59 -15.64 -0.69
N HIS A 123 4.51 -15.00 -1.85
CA HIS A 123 4.69 -13.56 -2.01
C HIS A 123 3.44 -12.82 -2.52
N SER A 124 2.30 -13.49 -2.59
CA SER A 124 1.10 -12.93 -3.21
C SER A 124 0.61 -11.62 -2.60
N LEU A 125 0.75 -11.44 -1.28
CA LEU A 125 0.42 -10.16 -0.65
C LEU A 125 1.36 -9.03 -1.09
N THR A 126 2.66 -9.23 -0.92
CA THR A 126 3.65 -8.20 -1.25
C THR A 126 3.56 -7.85 -2.74
N CYS A 127 3.34 -8.87 -3.59
CA CYS A 127 3.11 -8.69 -5.02
C CYS A 127 1.85 -7.87 -5.31
N THR A 128 0.69 -8.25 -4.76
CA THR A 128 -0.58 -7.52 -5.02
C THR A 128 -0.54 -6.09 -4.49
N LEU A 129 0.16 -5.86 -3.38
CA LEU A 129 0.40 -4.52 -2.84
C LEU A 129 1.30 -3.67 -3.76
N TRP A 130 2.38 -4.24 -4.32
CA TRP A 130 3.19 -3.57 -5.35
C TRP A 130 2.39 -3.23 -6.59
N VAL A 131 1.54 -4.15 -7.04
CA VAL A 131 0.64 -3.92 -8.17
C VAL A 131 -0.34 -2.78 -7.87
N ALA A 132 -0.87 -2.69 -6.64
CA ALA A 132 -1.69 -1.55 -6.22
C ALA A 132 -0.90 -0.23 -6.23
N PHE A 133 0.35 -0.20 -5.75
CA PHE A 133 1.21 0.98 -5.82
C PHE A 133 1.43 1.44 -7.26
N HIS A 134 1.78 0.53 -8.15
CA HIS A 134 1.92 0.83 -9.57
C HIS A 134 0.61 1.33 -10.18
N THR A 135 -0.54 0.80 -9.74
CA THR A 135 -1.85 1.18 -10.29
C THR A 135 -2.16 2.62 -9.92
N LEU A 136 -1.92 2.99 -8.66
CA LEU A 136 -2.07 4.36 -8.17
C LEU A 136 -1.20 5.36 -8.96
N LEU A 137 0.06 4.99 -9.22
CA LEU A 137 0.99 5.86 -9.94
C LEU A 137 0.67 5.94 -11.44
N ALA A 138 0.32 4.81 -12.07
CA ALA A 138 -0.07 4.77 -13.48
C ALA A 138 -1.38 5.55 -13.76
N SER A 139 -2.30 5.59 -12.79
CA SER A 139 -3.55 6.37 -12.89
C SER A 139 -3.39 7.83 -12.44
N SER A 140 -2.17 8.30 -12.15
CA SER A 140 -1.95 9.66 -11.64
C SER A 140 -1.84 10.70 -12.75
N THR A 141 -2.37 11.89 -12.49
CA THR A 141 -1.97 13.10 -13.21
C THR A 141 -0.71 13.69 -12.60
N ARG A 142 -0.13 14.70 -13.25
CA ARG A 142 1.03 15.44 -12.72
C ARG A 142 0.74 16.05 -11.34
N GLU A 143 -0.51 16.45 -11.10
CA GLU A 143 -0.97 17.07 -9.87
C GLU A 143 -1.20 16.05 -8.75
N THR A 144 -1.66 14.84 -9.08
CA THR A 144 -1.97 13.81 -8.07
C THR A 144 -0.79 12.90 -7.74
N ALA A 145 0.18 12.77 -8.66
CA ALA A 145 1.33 11.88 -8.50
C ALA A 145 2.14 12.15 -7.21
N PRO A 146 2.51 13.40 -6.85
CA PRO A 146 3.27 13.66 -5.63
C PRO A 146 2.52 13.22 -4.36
N ARG A 147 1.21 13.48 -4.31
CA ARG A 147 0.36 13.09 -3.16
C ARG A 147 0.27 11.58 -3.01
N ARG A 148 0.07 10.85 -4.11
CA ARG A 148 -0.03 9.38 -4.10
C ARG A 148 1.30 8.73 -3.77
N LEU A 149 2.41 9.25 -4.31
CA LEU A 149 3.75 8.79 -3.95
C LEU A 149 4.05 9.02 -2.46
N GLY A 150 3.70 10.20 -1.93
CA GLY A 150 3.82 10.50 -0.51
C GLY A 150 3.01 9.54 0.37
N ALA A 151 1.78 9.18 -0.04
CA ALA A 151 0.96 8.21 0.66
C ALA A 151 1.58 6.80 0.67
N ILE A 152 2.15 6.35 -0.46
CA ILE A 152 2.86 5.07 -0.57
C ILE A 152 4.08 5.06 0.36
N HIS A 153 4.88 6.13 0.33
CA HIS A 153 6.06 6.26 1.18
C HIS A 153 5.70 6.27 2.68
N GLY A 154 4.67 7.02 3.07
CA GLY A 154 4.15 7.03 4.44
C GLY A 154 3.68 5.64 4.88
N PHE A 155 2.93 4.94 4.04
CA PHE A 155 2.46 3.58 4.33
C PHE A 155 3.61 2.60 4.55
N ILE A 156 4.59 2.58 3.64
CA ILE A 156 5.77 1.70 3.74
C ILE A 156 6.55 2.02 5.02
N ARG A 157 6.86 3.30 5.24
CA ARG A 157 7.62 3.75 6.41
C ARG A 157 6.97 3.39 7.73
N SER A 158 5.65 3.54 7.84
CA SER A 158 4.92 3.34 9.10
C SER A 158 4.56 1.89 9.38
N PHE A 159 4.36 1.06 8.34
CA PHE A 159 3.72 -0.25 8.53
C PHE A 159 4.43 -1.45 7.93
N PHE A 160 5.43 -1.30 7.07
CA PHE A 160 6.19 -2.47 6.62
C PHE A 160 7.10 -2.98 7.73
N ALA A 161 6.97 -4.27 8.06
CA ALA A 161 7.77 -4.91 9.12
C ALA A 161 9.23 -5.17 8.70
N CYS A 162 9.52 -5.25 7.40
CA CYS A 162 10.86 -5.50 6.88
C CYS A 162 11.68 -4.20 6.86
N HIS A 163 12.50 -3.99 7.89
CA HIS A 163 13.37 -2.80 8.01
C HIS A 163 14.29 -2.60 6.80
N GLU A 164 14.83 -3.68 6.25
CA GLU A 164 15.66 -3.62 5.03
C GLU A 164 14.85 -3.13 3.82
N CYS A 165 13.62 -3.61 3.66
CA CYS A 165 12.72 -3.19 2.59
C CYS A 165 12.34 -1.70 2.73
N VAL A 166 12.09 -1.24 3.95
CA VAL A 166 11.82 0.18 4.24
C VAL A 166 13.06 1.03 3.92
N SER A 167 14.25 0.59 4.32
CA SER A 167 15.51 1.31 4.06
C SER A 167 15.80 1.44 2.57
N HIS A 168 15.68 0.34 1.80
CA HIS A 168 15.87 0.38 0.35
C HIS A 168 14.86 1.31 -0.33
N PHE A 169 13.58 1.26 0.07
CA PHE A 169 12.57 2.13 -0.50
C PHE A 169 12.82 3.62 -0.18
N ALA A 170 13.17 3.93 1.07
CA ALA A 170 13.46 5.29 1.49
C ALA A 170 14.68 5.89 0.77
N HIS A 171 15.71 5.07 0.49
CA HIS A 171 16.88 5.52 -0.26
C HIS A 171 16.50 5.92 -1.68
N MET A 172 15.75 5.07 -2.39
CA MET A 172 15.28 5.39 -3.75
C MET A 172 14.37 6.64 -3.78
N ALA A 173 13.55 6.82 -2.74
CA ALA A 173 12.69 8.01 -2.63
C ALA A 173 13.53 9.30 -2.43
N ALA A 174 14.57 9.23 -1.60
CA ALA A 174 15.48 10.37 -1.38
C ALA A 174 16.27 10.73 -2.64
N GLU A 175 16.76 9.73 -3.39
CA GLU A 175 17.42 9.94 -4.68
C GLU A 175 16.48 10.61 -5.70
N LEU A 176 15.19 10.23 -5.69
CA LEU A 176 14.18 10.86 -6.55
C LEU A 176 13.90 12.31 -6.15
N ASP A 177 13.79 12.60 -4.85
CA ASP A 177 13.62 13.98 -4.36
C ASP A 177 14.81 14.87 -4.73
N GLU A 178 16.03 14.32 -4.66
CA GLU A 178 17.23 15.01 -5.10
C GLU A 178 17.20 15.29 -6.60
N TRP A 179 16.82 14.30 -7.40
CA TRP A 179 16.67 14.45 -8.86
C TRP A 179 15.59 15.47 -9.25
N LEU A 180 14.50 15.53 -8.48
CA LEU A 180 13.39 16.48 -8.70
C LEU A 180 13.65 17.87 -8.12
N GLY A 181 14.75 18.07 -7.39
CA GLY A 181 15.08 19.33 -6.72
C GLY A 181 14.10 19.68 -5.59
N THR A 182 13.42 18.68 -5.02
CA THR A 182 12.45 18.83 -3.92
C THR A 182 13.06 18.54 -2.55
N SER A 183 14.35 18.19 -2.48
CA SER A 183 15.06 18.00 -1.21
C SER A 183 14.96 19.25 -0.34
N PRO A 184 14.50 19.13 0.92
CA PRO A 184 14.60 20.23 1.86
C PRO A 184 16.08 20.61 2.03
N PRO A 185 16.42 21.90 2.12
CA PRO A 185 17.80 22.30 2.38
C PRO A 185 18.29 21.63 3.68
N PRO A 186 19.55 21.20 3.74
CA PRO A 186 20.08 20.54 4.93
C PRO A 186 19.79 21.37 6.17
N SER A 187 19.21 20.72 7.18
CA SER A 187 18.94 21.31 8.48
C SER A 187 20.24 21.88 9.04
N LYS A 188 20.20 23.10 9.59
CA LYS A 188 21.37 23.75 10.23
C LYS A 188 21.97 22.96 11.41
N ARG A 189 21.41 21.81 11.76
CA ARG A 189 21.96 20.88 12.77
C ARG A 189 22.97 19.89 12.21
N ASP A 190 23.02 19.69 10.89
CA ASP A 190 23.92 18.72 10.25
C ASP A 190 25.21 19.37 9.72
N VAL A 191 25.38 20.69 9.93
CA VAL A 191 26.62 21.42 9.74
C VAL A 191 27.24 21.71 11.10
N VAL A 192 27.72 20.65 11.76
CA VAL A 192 28.77 20.79 12.78
C VAL A 192 30.00 20.12 12.19
N LEU A 193 31.05 20.93 12.09
CA LEU A 193 32.33 20.73 11.39
C LEU A 193 33.00 19.37 11.61
#